data_AF-A0A813SUL7-F1
#
_entry.id   AF-A0A813SUL7-F1
#
_cell.length_a   1.000
_cell.length_b   1.000
_cell.length_c   1.000
_cell.angle_alpha   90.00
_cell.angle_beta   90.00
_cell.angle_gamma   90.00
#
_symmetry.space_group_name_H-M   'P 1'
#
loop_
_entity.id
_entity.type
_entity.pdbx_description
1 polymer ?
#
loop_
_entity_poly.entity_id
_entity_poly.type
_entity_poly.pdbx_seq_one_letter_code
_entity_poly.pdbx_strand_id
1 'polypeptide(L)'
;MQRKLKYIFAPIMDEQNVLLSTEVELFAEALETFEITDIASARWHTQHEHIEKLNMQAILNATRNEEEYVKEAIIQCEKLPVLVSQLITTEIWRQQIFNELIRMKFDAKITFSIYFYHEACIINLLETLMFHEEICTSFDDYLLDLIDYSYRILVEMIHRLQQKELRHHQSKSSSKNNQMDDRSVTSESMKELVSQEESLRFDMAMKILSIVRYVSDCLPKLPISVTSRLLDNFDFVLLLVEVMELKPWEKMQTDGSFQRYIEGKWQNIKTEDRFIINKTEGQVWLALYQLLLSPHCVQKYEYTEYKKNRITKLRSYMNDVILDQMPNLIDLQRFLEQLSFMEPPLVKKQLVIEQVTVLYERIINKYKGRWHEIAEKQANTVLNPDDTEARKQALRWADTMNFDILESFINESPKCAICGHPATKRCSRCQREWYCRRECQVQHWPKHKPICEMLHELSKNQSSESESTIVS
;
A
#
# COMPACT_ATOMS: atom_id res chain seq x y z
N MET A 1 14.47 21.66 -19.21
CA MET A 1 15.74 21.56 -18.45
C MET A 1 15.92 20.10 -18.02
N GLN A 2 15.93 19.22 -19.02
CA GLN A 2 16.15 17.78 -18.92
C GLN A 2 17.63 17.50 -19.22
N ARG A 3 18.16 16.39 -18.69
CA ARG A 3 19.56 15.88 -18.75
C ARG A 3 20.44 16.31 -17.59
N LYS A 4 20.67 15.37 -16.66
CA LYS A 4 21.99 14.76 -16.37
C LYS A 4 21.88 13.95 -15.08
N LEU A 5 22.00 12.63 -15.18
CA LEU A 5 22.79 11.74 -14.31
C LEU A 5 22.64 10.30 -14.86
N LYS A 6 23.37 10.03 -15.95
CA LYS A 6 23.75 8.68 -16.40
C LYS A 6 25.15 8.39 -15.86
N TYR A 7 25.44 7.08 -15.73
CA TYR A 7 26.70 6.40 -15.38
C TYR A 7 26.88 6.19 -13.87
N ILE A 8 27.16 4.97 -13.39
CA ILE A 8 28.27 4.09 -13.80
C ILE A 8 27.90 2.59 -13.63
N PHE A 9 27.98 1.83 -14.74
CA PHE A 9 28.12 0.37 -14.92
C PHE A 9 27.57 -0.61 -13.85
N ALA A 10 26.42 -1.22 -14.16
CA ALA A 10 26.08 -2.59 -13.75
C ALA A 10 26.01 -3.47 -15.02
N PRO A 11 26.57 -4.69 -15.00
CA PRO A 11 26.54 -5.57 -16.17
C PRO A 11 25.15 -6.16 -16.35
N ILE A 12 24.69 -6.07 -17.60
CA ILE A 12 23.59 -6.79 -18.27
C ILE A 12 23.24 -8.11 -17.54
N MET A 13 22.06 -8.18 -16.94
CA MET A 13 21.38 -9.41 -16.57
C MET A 13 19.89 -9.25 -16.94
N ASP A 14 19.45 -10.12 -17.85
CA ASP A 14 18.25 -10.17 -18.69
C ASP A 14 17.07 -9.21 -18.46
N GLU A 15 16.73 -8.54 -19.57
CA GLU A 15 15.52 -7.77 -19.87
C GLU A 15 14.26 -8.67 -19.96
N GLN A 16 13.95 -9.46 -18.93
CA GLN A 16 12.71 -10.23 -18.92
C GLN A 16 11.58 -9.42 -18.28
N ASN A 17 10.49 -9.27 -19.04
CA ASN A 17 9.20 -8.86 -18.52
C ASN A 17 8.64 -9.98 -17.64
N VAL A 18 7.88 -9.63 -16.60
CA VAL A 18 7.13 -10.59 -15.77
C VAL A 18 6.00 -11.19 -16.59
N LEU A 19 5.35 -10.37 -17.43
CA LEU A 19 4.30 -10.77 -18.34
C LEU A 19 4.55 -10.16 -19.72
N LEU A 20 4.32 -10.93 -20.77
CA LEU A 20 4.22 -10.42 -22.13
C LEU A 20 2.89 -9.66 -22.30
N SER A 21 2.81 -8.76 -23.28
CA SER A 21 1.57 -7.99 -23.54
C SER A 21 0.34 -8.88 -23.71
N THR A 22 0.48 -10.02 -24.40
CA THR A 22 -0.62 -10.97 -24.61
C THR A 22 -1.06 -11.66 -23.32
N GLU A 23 -0.12 -11.91 -22.39
CA GLU A 23 -0.44 -12.49 -21.08
C GLU A 23 -1.14 -11.48 -20.18
N VAL A 24 -0.75 -10.21 -20.27
CA VAL A 24 -1.42 -9.10 -19.59
C VAL A 24 -2.88 -8.98 -20.02
N GLU A 25 -3.17 -9.03 -21.33
CA GLU A 25 -4.54 -9.01 -21.85
C GLU A 25 -5.37 -10.19 -21.30
N LEU A 26 -4.82 -11.41 -21.36
CA LEU A 26 -5.50 -12.61 -20.83
C LEU A 26 -5.76 -12.50 -19.33
N PHE A 27 -4.79 -12.00 -18.56
CA PHE A 27 -4.93 -11.87 -17.11
C PHE A 27 -5.92 -10.77 -16.74
N ALA A 28 -5.88 -9.64 -17.45
CA ALA A 28 -6.85 -8.56 -17.28
C ALA A 28 -8.26 -9.07 -17.61
N GLU A 29 -8.47 -9.73 -18.76
CA GLU A 29 -9.76 -10.28 -19.18
C GLU A 29 -10.34 -11.26 -18.14
N ALA A 30 -9.48 -12.10 -17.56
CA ALA A 30 -9.85 -13.09 -16.56
C ALA A 30 -10.28 -12.50 -15.20
N LEU A 31 -10.02 -11.22 -14.93
CA LEU A 31 -10.39 -10.60 -13.65
C LEU A 31 -11.92 -10.58 -13.45
N GLU A 32 -12.38 -11.10 -12.32
CA GLU A 32 -13.79 -11.21 -11.96
C GLU A 32 -14.08 -10.75 -10.52
N THR A 33 -15.35 -10.46 -10.22
CA THR A 33 -15.79 -10.09 -8.87
C THR A 33 -16.05 -11.34 -8.04
N PHE A 34 -15.63 -11.32 -6.77
CA PHE A 34 -15.87 -12.41 -5.82
C PHE A 34 -16.88 -11.99 -4.75
N GLU A 35 -17.75 -12.92 -4.37
CA GLU A 35 -18.59 -12.79 -3.19
C GLU A 35 -17.80 -13.13 -1.92
N ILE A 36 -18.28 -12.67 -0.75
CA ILE A 36 -17.60 -12.94 0.54
C ILE A 36 -17.40 -14.44 0.79
N THR A 37 -18.34 -15.26 0.33
CA THR A 37 -18.29 -16.73 0.49
C THR A 37 -17.21 -17.39 -0.35
N ASP A 38 -16.77 -16.74 -1.42
CA ASP A 38 -15.84 -17.29 -2.41
C ASP A 38 -14.39 -16.84 -2.17
N ILE A 39 -14.16 -15.95 -1.20
CA ILE A 39 -12.82 -15.60 -0.72
C ILE A 39 -12.13 -16.87 -0.18
N ALA A 40 -10.83 -16.98 -0.45
CA ALA A 40 -10.00 -18.18 -0.21
C ALA A 40 -10.32 -19.39 -1.10
N SER A 41 -11.23 -19.29 -2.06
CA SER A 41 -11.40 -20.35 -3.07
C SER A 41 -10.17 -20.45 -3.99
N ALA A 42 -10.01 -21.59 -4.67
CA ALA A 42 -8.94 -21.77 -5.66
C ALA A 42 -8.96 -20.69 -6.76
N ARG A 43 -10.16 -20.28 -7.21
CA ARG A 43 -10.34 -19.19 -8.18
C ARG A 43 -9.84 -17.85 -7.63
N TRP A 44 -10.14 -17.56 -6.36
CA TRP A 44 -9.66 -16.34 -5.70
C TRP A 44 -8.13 -16.32 -5.60
N HIS A 45 -7.50 -17.45 -5.27
CA HIS A 45 -6.04 -17.55 -5.25
C HIS A 45 -5.41 -17.35 -6.63
N THR A 46 -5.95 -17.97 -7.69
CA THR A 46 -5.49 -17.74 -9.06
C THR A 46 -5.62 -16.27 -9.45
N GLN A 47 -6.71 -15.61 -9.08
CA GLN A 47 -6.86 -14.18 -9.34
C GLN A 47 -5.86 -13.34 -8.56
N HIS A 48 -5.57 -13.65 -7.31
CA HIS A 48 -4.52 -12.96 -6.57
C HIS A 48 -3.16 -13.08 -7.29
N GLU A 49 -2.82 -14.25 -7.82
CA GLU A 49 -1.60 -14.44 -8.62
C GLU A 49 -1.61 -13.58 -9.89
N HIS A 50 -2.75 -13.46 -10.58
CA HIS A 50 -2.89 -12.59 -11.75
C HIS A 50 -2.69 -11.12 -11.39
N ILE A 51 -3.36 -10.63 -10.33
CA ILE A 51 -3.25 -9.24 -9.89
C ILE A 51 -1.82 -8.92 -9.45
N GLU A 52 -1.15 -9.84 -8.74
CA GLU A 52 0.24 -9.65 -8.31
C GLU A 52 1.19 -9.55 -9.52
N LYS A 53 1.03 -10.41 -10.53
CA LYS A 53 1.87 -10.33 -11.74
C LYS A 53 1.58 -9.09 -12.57
N LEU A 54 0.31 -8.69 -12.70
CA LEU A 54 -0.07 -7.41 -13.32
C LEU A 54 0.55 -6.23 -12.58
N ASN A 55 0.52 -6.25 -11.25
CA ASN A 55 1.14 -5.25 -10.38
C ASN A 55 2.66 -5.17 -10.60
N MET A 56 3.38 -6.31 -10.55
CA MET A 56 4.81 -6.34 -10.82
C MET A 56 5.14 -5.78 -12.22
N GLN A 57 4.37 -6.17 -13.23
CA GLN A 57 4.60 -5.69 -14.59
C GLN A 57 4.30 -4.19 -14.73
N ALA A 58 3.25 -3.67 -14.10
CA ALA A 58 2.94 -2.24 -14.11
C ALA A 58 4.07 -1.42 -13.47
N ILE A 59 4.64 -1.88 -12.36
CA ILE A 59 5.78 -1.21 -11.73
C ILE A 59 7.00 -1.23 -12.65
N LEU A 60 7.25 -2.33 -13.36
CA LEU A 60 8.35 -2.40 -14.32
C LEU A 60 8.16 -1.43 -15.49
N ASN A 61 6.96 -1.36 -16.06
CA ASN A 61 6.63 -0.43 -17.14
C ASN A 61 6.93 1.02 -16.70
N ALA A 62 6.45 1.40 -15.51
CA ALA A 62 6.67 2.73 -14.94
C ALA A 62 8.15 3.00 -14.62
N THR A 63 8.86 2.02 -14.04
CA THR A 63 10.27 2.17 -13.65
C THR A 63 11.20 2.29 -14.85
N ARG A 64 10.91 1.54 -15.92
CA ARG A 64 11.68 1.56 -17.18
C ARG A 64 11.25 2.68 -18.12
N ASN A 65 10.16 3.39 -17.80
CA ASN A 65 9.55 4.41 -18.65
C ASN A 65 9.26 3.84 -20.06
N GLU A 66 8.68 2.64 -20.07
CA GLU A 66 8.26 1.88 -21.24
C GLU A 66 6.78 2.12 -21.56
N GLU A 67 6.24 1.43 -22.56
CA GLU A 67 4.82 1.45 -22.87
C GLU A 67 4.00 0.85 -21.72
N GLU A 68 2.96 1.56 -21.30
CA GLU A 68 2.12 1.18 -20.15
C GLU A 68 1.01 0.20 -20.56
N TYR A 69 1.36 -0.93 -21.17
CA TYR A 69 0.38 -1.88 -21.71
C TYR A 69 -0.51 -2.54 -20.65
N VAL A 70 -0.08 -2.62 -19.38
CA VAL A 70 -0.94 -3.04 -18.27
C VAL A 70 -2.09 -2.05 -18.07
N LYS A 71 -1.79 -0.74 -18.12
CA LYS A 71 -2.81 0.32 -18.02
C LYS A 71 -3.82 0.22 -19.16
N GLU A 72 -3.34 0.07 -20.39
CA GLU A 72 -4.20 -0.06 -21.58
C GLU A 72 -5.11 -1.29 -21.48
N ALA A 73 -4.58 -2.46 -21.10
CA ALA A 73 -5.37 -3.68 -20.95
C ALA A 73 -6.45 -3.56 -19.86
N ILE A 74 -6.13 -2.94 -18.71
CA ILE A 74 -7.09 -2.73 -17.62
C ILE A 74 -8.23 -1.79 -18.04
N ILE A 75 -7.94 -0.74 -18.82
CA ILE A 75 -8.96 0.16 -19.38
C ILE A 75 -9.80 -0.59 -20.42
N GLN A 76 -9.16 -1.24 -21.40
CA GLN A 76 -9.86 -1.92 -22.49
C GLN A 76 -10.78 -3.05 -22.00
N CYS A 77 -10.38 -3.77 -20.97
CA CYS A 77 -11.18 -4.83 -20.37
C CYS A 77 -12.16 -4.33 -19.29
N GLU A 78 -12.24 -3.02 -19.03
CA GLU A 78 -13.13 -2.38 -18.05
C GLU A 78 -12.99 -2.97 -16.62
N LYS A 79 -11.74 -3.19 -16.17
CA LYS A 79 -11.47 -3.93 -14.91
C LYS A 79 -11.29 -3.07 -13.67
N LEU A 80 -11.34 -1.73 -13.78
CA LEU A 80 -11.27 -0.84 -12.62
C LEU A 80 -12.43 -1.08 -11.62
N PRO A 81 -13.70 -1.18 -12.05
CA PRO A 81 -14.80 -1.58 -11.16
C PRO A 81 -14.58 -2.91 -10.45
N VAL A 82 -13.99 -3.89 -11.16
CA VAL A 82 -13.70 -5.22 -10.64
C VAL A 82 -12.65 -5.17 -9.53
N LEU A 83 -11.57 -4.41 -9.74
CA LEU A 83 -10.52 -4.20 -8.73
C LEU A 83 -11.05 -3.50 -7.47
N VAL A 84 -11.85 -2.43 -7.63
CA VAL A 84 -12.48 -1.73 -6.49
C VAL A 84 -13.46 -2.64 -5.76
N SER A 85 -14.24 -3.45 -6.49
CA SER A 85 -15.15 -4.40 -5.85
C SER A 85 -14.41 -5.44 -5.03
N GLN A 86 -13.30 -5.97 -5.54
CA GLN A 86 -12.50 -6.95 -4.79
C GLN A 86 -11.81 -6.32 -3.58
N LEU A 87 -11.34 -5.08 -3.72
CA LEU A 87 -10.76 -4.32 -2.61
C LEU A 87 -11.76 -4.19 -1.45
N ILE A 88 -13.00 -3.79 -1.76
CA ILE A 88 -14.06 -3.63 -0.76
C ILE A 88 -14.54 -4.96 -0.19
N THR A 89 -14.72 -6.00 -1.03
CA THR A 89 -15.11 -7.33 -0.52
C THR A 89 -14.03 -7.89 0.41
N THR A 90 -12.75 -7.73 0.06
CA THR A 90 -11.61 -8.15 0.91
C THR A 90 -11.55 -7.36 2.21
N GLU A 91 -11.79 -6.04 2.15
CA GLU A 91 -11.88 -5.19 3.35
C GLU A 91 -12.96 -5.71 4.31
N ILE A 92 -14.16 -5.98 3.80
CA ILE A 92 -15.29 -6.45 4.61
C ILE A 92 -15.02 -7.84 5.16
N TRP A 93 -14.46 -8.75 4.36
CA TRP A 93 -14.08 -10.08 4.83
C TRP A 93 -13.08 -10.00 5.99
N ARG A 94 -12.06 -9.14 5.88
CA ARG A 94 -11.11 -8.89 6.96
C ARG A 94 -11.77 -8.29 8.21
N GLN A 95 -12.71 -7.38 8.04
CA GLN A 95 -13.40 -6.75 9.18
C GLN A 95 -14.41 -7.68 9.86
N GLN A 96 -15.10 -8.55 9.12
CA GLN A 96 -16.22 -9.34 9.63
C GLN A 96 -15.83 -10.80 9.85
N ILE A 97 -15.30 -11.47 8.82
CA ILE A 97 -15.02 -12.91 8.85
C ILE A 97 -13.75 -13.20 9.66
N PHE A 98 -12.66 -12.48 9.40
CA PHE A 98 -11.40 -12.71 10.12
C PHE A 98 -11.54 -12.51 11.64
N ASN A 99 -12.33 -11.52 12.06
CA ASN A 99 -12.65 -11.31 13.48
C ASN A 99 -13.43 -12.50 14.09
N GLU A 100 -14.35 -13.12 13.36
CA GLU A 100 -15.04 -14.33 13.83
C GLU A 100 -14.07 -15.53 13.89
N LEU A 101 -13.17 -15.70 12.91
CA LEU A 101 -12.15 -16.75 12.93
C LEU A 101 -11.23 -16.63 14.16
N ILE A 102 -10.83 -15.41 14.52
CA ILE A 102 -10.07 -15.14 15.75
C ILE A 102 -10.87 -15.57 16.99
N ARG A 103 -12.16 -15.19 17.07
CA ARG A 103 -13.04 -15.55 18.20
C ARG A 103 -13.21 -17.06 18.34
N MET A 104 -13.27 -17.77 17.22
CA MET A 104 -13.33 -19.23 17.16
C MET A 104 -12.01 -19.91 17.52
N LYS A 105 -10.92 -19.15 17.75
CA LYS A 105 -9.56 -19.66 17.97
C LYS A 105 -9.11 -20.60 16.87
N PHE A 106 -9.48 -20.28 15.63
CA PHE A 106 -9.09 -21.06 14.47
C PHE A 106 -7.57 -21.00 14.29
N ASP A 107 -6.92 -22.16 14.34
CA ASP A 107 -5.49 -22.33 14.10
C ASP A 107 -5.29 -22.69 12.62
N ALA A 108 -4.96 -21.69 11.81
CA ALA A 108 -4.83 -21.86 10.37
C ALA A 108 -3.50 -22.53 10.02
N LYS A 109 -3.57 -23.65 9.28
CA LYS A 109 -2.38 -24.23 8.62
C LYS A 109 -1.85 -23.34 7.49
N ILE A 110 -2.73 -22.54 6.88
CA ILE A 110 -2.39 -21.51 5.88
C ILE A 110 -2.11 -20.17 6.60
N THR A 111 -1.08 -19.46 6.18
CA THR A 111 -0.77 -18.11 6.64
C THR A 111 -1.85 -17.10 6.24
N PHE A 112 -2.53 -16.48 7.21
CA PHE A 112 -3.50 -15.39 6.98
C PHE A 112 -2.92 -14.18 6.25
N SER A 113 -1.59 -14.03 6.23
CA SER A 113 -0.91 -12.89 5.62
C SER A 113 -1.31 -12.68 4.16
N ILE A 114 -1.62 -13.74 3.40
CA ILE A 114 -2.03 -13.59 1.99
C ILE A 114 -3.28 -12.73 1.80
N TYR A 115 -4.26 -12.81 2.70
CA TYR A 115 -5.49 -12.02 2.58
C TYR A 115 -5.20 -10.54 2.79
N PHE A 116 -4.23 -10.22 3.66
CA PHE A 116 -3.76 -8.85 3.86
C PHE A 116 -2.92 -8.36 2.68
N TYR A 117 -2.08 -9.24 2.12
CA TYR A 117 -1.29 -8.93 0.92
C TYR A 117 -2.16 -8.69 -0.30
N HIS A 118 -3.29 -9.38 -0.46
CA HIS A 118 -4.20 -9.16 -1.58
C HIS A 118 -4.76 -7.74 -1.60
N GLU A 119 -5.22 -7.23 -0.45
CA GLU A 119 -5.68 -5.83 -0.30
C GLU A 119 -4.56 -4.85 -0.68
N ALA A 120 -3.33 -5.09 -0.17
CA ALA A 120 -2.17 -4.26 -0.45
C ALA A 120 -1.72 -4.30 -1.92
N CYS A 121 -1.82 -5.45 -2.57
CA CYS A 121 -1.49 -5.66 -3.97
C CYS A 121 -2.42 -4.85 -4.87
N ILE A 122 -3.74 -4.89 -4.64
CA ILE A 122 -4.71 -4.09 -5.39
C ILE A 122 -4.40 -2.60 -5.21
N ILE A 123 -4.13 -2.14 -3.98
CA ILE A 123 -3.78 -0.74 -3.74
C ILE A 123 -2.49 -0.33 -4.44
N ASN A 124 -1.47 -1.20 -4.49
CA ASN A 124 -0.23 -0.91 -5.20
C ASN A 124 -0.43 -0.83 -6.72
N LEU A 125 -1.24 -1.74 -7.28
CA LEU A 125 -1.60 -1.70 -8.69
C LEU A 125 -2.37 -0.42 -9.00
N LEU A 126 -3.39 -0.08 -8.21
CA LEU A 126 -4.18 1.15 -8.38
C LEU A 126 -3.33 2.40 -8.23
N GLU A 127 -2.43 2.48 -7.23
CA GLU A 127 -1.50 3.60 -7.07
C GLU A 127 -0.63 3.79 -8.33
N THR A 128 -0.14 2.69 -8.90
CA THR A 128 0.71 2.73 -10.09
C THR A 128 -0.08 3.20 -11.31
N LEU A 129 -1.27 2.63 -11.54
CA LEU A 129 -2.11 2.96 -12.69
C LEU A 129 -2.67 4.40 -12.60
N MET A 130 -3.14 4.82 -11.43
CA MET A 130 -3.77 6.13 -11.22
C MET A 130 -2.82 7.31 -11.35
N PHE A 131 -1.51 7.09 -11.48
CA PHE A 131 -0.58 8.12 -11.91
C PHE A 131 -0.99 8.73 -13.26
N HIS A 132 -1.65 7.95 -14.12
CA HIS A 132 -2.22 8.38 -15.38
C HIS A 132 -3.66 8.92 -15.21
N GLU A 133 -3.92 10.11 -15.75
CA GLU A 133 -5.21 10.78 -15.58
C GLU A 133 -6.38 10.02 -16.22
N GLU A 134 -6.13 9.25 -17.29
CA GLU A 134 -7.16 8.48 -18.00
C GLU A 134 -7.77 7.40 -17.10
N ILE A 135 -6.97 6.83 -16.19
CA ILE A 135 -7.44 5.84 -15.22
C ILE A 135 -8.45 6.48 -14.27
N CYS A 136 -8.18 7.69 -13.77
CA CYS A 136 -9.10 8.39 -12.87
C CYS A 136 -10.47 8.64 -13.50
N THR A 137 -10.53 8.87 -14.82
CA THR A 137 -11.80 9.08 -15.55
C THR A 137 -12.53 7.79 -15.93
N SER A 138 -11.91 6.62 -15.75
CA SER A 138 -12.42 5.32 -16.22
C SER A 138 -13.06 4.44 -15.13
N PHE A 139 -13.24 4.96 -13.91
CA PHE A 139 -13.82 4.22 -12.79
C PHE A 139 -15.36 4.24 -12.74
N ASP A 140 -16.01 5.08 -13.54
CA ASP A 140 -17.45 5.37 -13.43
C ASP A 140 -17.85 5.69 -11.96
N ASP A 141 -18.95 5.09 -11.48
CA ASP A 141 -19.45 5.29 -10.11
C ASP A 141 -18.54 4.66 -9.03
N TYR A 142 -17.64 3.74 -9.39
CA TYR A 142 -16.76 3.03 -8.45
C TYR A 142 -15.63 3.92 -7.90
N LEU A 143 -15.39 5.09 -8.50
CA LEU A 143 -14.40 6.04 -7.95
C LEU A 143 -14.82 6.53 -6.56
N LEU A 144 -16.13 6.73 -6.35
CA LEU A 144 -16.66 7.14 -5.06
C LEU A 144 -16.42 6.05 -4.01
N ASP A 145 -16.60 4.78 -4.38
CA ASP A 145 -16.33 3.63 -3.51
C ASP A 145 -14.83 3.55 -3.12
N LEU A 146 -13.91 3.87 -4.04
CA LEU A 146 -12.47 3.97 -3.74
C LEU A 146 -12.14 5.16 -2.82
N ILE A 147 -12.82 6.29 -2.96
CA ILE A 147 -12.66 7.45 -2.06
C ILE A 147 -13.14 7.12 -0.64
N ASP A 148 -14.29 6.46 -0.52
CA ASP A 148 -14.82 5.98 0.75
C ASP A 148 -13.87 5.01 1.44
N TYR A 149 -13.31 4.07 0.67
CA TYR A 149 -12.26 3.17 1.13
C TYR A 149 -11.04 3.95 1.62
N SER A 150 -10.54 4.88 0.80
CA SER A 150 -9.38 5.72 1.10
C SER A 150 -9.57 6.49 2.41
N TYR A 151 -10.75 7.08 2.62
CA TYR A 151 -11.11 7.75 3.86
C TYR A 151 -11.01 6.80 5.07
N ARG A 152 -11.61 5.61 5.00
CA ARG A 152 -11.55 4.62 6.10
C ARG A 152 -10.12 4.22 6.46
N ILE A 153 -9.26 4.01 5.47
CA ILE A 153 -7.84 3.67 5.71
C ILE A 153 -7.11 4.81 6.42
N LEU A 154 -7.25 6.05 5.94
CA LEU A 154 -6.56 7.20 6.52
C LEU A 154 -7.05 7.52 7.93
N VAL A 155 -8.37 7.46 8.18
CA VAL A 155 -8.94 7.67 9.51
C VAL A 155 -8.44 6.60 10.49
N GLU A 156 -8.41 5.33 10.08
CA GLU A 156 -7.89 4.24 10.90
C GLU A 156 -6.41 4.45 11.24
N MET A 157 -5.59 4.87 10.28
CA MET A 157 -4.19 5.20 10.51
C MET A 157 -4.03 6.34 11.53
N ILE A 158 -4.75 7.45 11.33
CA ILE A 158 -4.73 8.61 12.23
C ILE A 158 -5.11 8.18 13.65
N HIS A 159 -6.20 7.43 13.79
CA HIS A 159 -6.69 6.96 15.08
C HIS A 159 -5.64 6.11 15.81
N ARG A 160 -4.97 5.20 15.10
CA ARG A 160 -3.91 4.36 15.67
C ARG A 160 -2.69 5.17 16.13
N LEU A 161 -2.28 6.18 15.35
CA LEU A 161 -1.14 7.03 15.71
C LEU A 161 -1.43 7.84 16.96
N GLN A 162 -2.60 8.47 17.03
CA GLN A 162 -3.05 9.23 18.20
C GLN A 162 -3.12 8.33 19.45
N GLN A 163 -3.62 7.09 19.32
CA GLN A 163 -3.59 6.13 20.43
C GLN A 163 -2.17 5.77 20.88
N LYS A 164 -1.23 5.58 19.94
CA LYS A 164 0.18 5.28 20.26
C LYS A 164 0.85 6.44 21.00
N GLU A 165 0.59 7.69 20.60
CA GLU A 165 1.07 8.89 21.31
C GLU A 165 0.52 8.99 22.73
N LEU A 166 -0.81 8.81 22.90
CA LEU A 166 -1.46 8.84 24.20
C LEU A 166 -0.86 7.81 25.18
N ARG A 167 -0.63 6.58 24.72
CA ARG A 167 0.02 5.53 25.53
C ARG A 167 1.45 5.90 25.91
N HIS A 168 2.20 6.55 25.01
CA HIS A 168 3.56 7.00 25.30
C HIS A 168 3.59 8.14 26.33
N HIS A 169 2.62 9.05 26.30
CA HIS A 169 2.51 10.11 27.29
C HIS A 169 2.11 9.57 28.68
N GLN A 170 1.18 8.62 28.73
CA GLN A 170 0.74 7.98 29.97
C GLN A 170 1.83 7.12 30.63
N SER A 171 2.67 6.44 29.84
CA SER A 171 3.80 5.65 30.37
C SER A 171 4.92 6.51 30.95
N LYS A 172 5.06 7.77 30.49
CA LYS A 172 5.99 8.76 31.06
C LYS A 172 5.46 9.40 32.35
N SER A 173 4.14 9.46 32.56
CA SER A 173 3.52 10.10 33.75
C SER A 173 3.25 9.14 34.92
N SER A 174 3.28 7.82 34.71
CA SER A 174 2.84 6.83 35.70
C SER A 174 3.97 5.88 36.13
N SER A 175 4.82 6.33 37.05
CA SER A 175 5.57 5.42 37.93
C SER A 175 4.66 4.90 39.03
N LYS A 176 3.97 3.78 38.77
CA LYS A 176 3.55 2.72 39.71
C LYS A 176 2.26 2.04 39.23
N ASN A 177 2.36 0.70 39.16
CA ASN A 177 1.31 -0.30 39.28
C ASN A 177 0.00 -0.05 38.52
N ASN A 178 -0.13 -0.72 37.37
CA ASN A 178 -1.32 -1.48 37.02
C ASN A 178 -0.93 -2.62 36.07
N GLN A 179 -0.51 -3.75 36.67
CA GLN A 179 -0.71 -5.05 36.06
C GLN A 179 -2.19 -5.40 36.22
N MET A 180 -2.99 -5.09 35.20
CA MET A 180 -4.38 -5.52 35.01
C MET A 180 -4.76 -4.88 33.65
N ASP A 181 -5.14 -5.57 32.59
CA ASP A 181 -5.66 -6.92 32.43
C ASP A 181 -5.40 -7.25 30.94
N ASP A 182 -4.26 -7.86 30.59
CA ASP A 182 -3.99 -8.27 29.19
C ASP A 182 -4.74 -9.59 28.93
N ARG A 183 -6.07 -9.47 28.87
CA ARG A 183 -6.98 -10.54 28.48
C ARG A 183 -6.83 -10.80 26.98
N SER A 184 -5.82 -11.57 26.61
CA SER A 184 -6.03 -12.77 25.79
C SER A 184 -4.72 -13.50 25.60
N VAL A 185 -4.75 -14.79 25.91
CA VAL A 185 -3.79 -15.79 25.44
C VAL A 185 -3.84 -15.81 23.90
N THR A 186 -3.08 -14.93 23.25
CA THR A 186 -2.73 -15.04 21.83
C THR A 186 -1.36 -15.69 21.75
N SER A 187 -1.25 -16.80 21.00
CA SER A 187 0.03 -17.45 20.71
C SER A 187 1.01 -16.45 20.06
N GLU A 188 2.31 -16.71 20.14
CA GLU A 188 3.35 -15.87 19.51
C GLU A 188 3.06 -15.63 18.01
N SER A 189 2.58 -16.66 17.31
CA SER A 189 2.15 -16.61 15.92
C SER A 189 1.01 -15.61 15.67
N MET A 190 0.05 -15.50 16.59
CA MET A 190 -1.05 -14.54 16.47
C MET A 190 -0.57 -13.10 16.68
N LYS A 191 0.41 -12.88 17.56
CA LYS A 191 1.03 -11.55 17.73
C LYS A 191 1.80 -11.12 16.49
N GLU A 192 2.53 -12.05 15.87
CA GLU A 192 3.24 -11.80 14.63
C GLU A 192 2.28 -11.45 13.48
N LEU A 193 1.18 -12.18 13.32
CA LEU A 193 0.16 -11.90 12.31
C LEU A 193 -0.47 -10.51 12.48
N VAL A 194 -0.83 -10.13 13.71
CA VAL A 194 -1.37 -8.79 13.99
C VAL A 194 -0.32 -7.71 13.66
N SER A 195 0.95 -7.95 14.00
CA SER A 195 2.04 -7.02 13.66
C SER A 195 2.24 -6.88 12.15
N GLN A 196 2.13 -7.98 11.39
CA GLN A 196 2.20 -7.95 9.93
C GLN A 196 1.01 -7.19 9.32
N GLU A 197 -0.20 -7.43 9.81
CA GLU A 197 -1.39 -6.67 9.40
C GLU A 197 -1.19 -5.17 9.65
N GLU A 198 -0.70 -4.79 10.83
CA GLU A 198 -0.42 -3.39 11.14
C GLU A 198 0.58 -2.75 10.17
N SER A 199 1.66 -3.46 9.84
CA SER A 199 2.66 -2.98 8.88
C SER A 199 2.05 -2.78 7.50
N LEU A 200 1.31 -3.77 6.99
CA LEU A 200 0.67 -3.68 5.68
C LEU A 200 -0.36 -2.56 5.60
N ARG A 201 -1.15 -2.37 6.67
CA ARG A 201 -2.14 -1.29 6.74
C ARG A 201 -1.48 0.08 6.72
N PHE A 202 -0.33 0.23 7.39
CA PHE A 202 0.47 1.44 7.32
C PHE A 202 0.99 1.69 5.90
N ASP A 203 1.56 0.66 5.26
CA ASP A 203 2.07 0.75 3.89
C ASP A 203 0.96 1.17 2.91
N MET A 204 -0.21 0.53 3.00
CA MET A 204 -1.40 0.91 2.21
C MET A 204 -1.82 2.35 2.46
N ALA A 205 -1.81 2.83 3.71
CA ALA A 205 -2.16 4.21 4.00
C ALA A 205 -1.23 5.21 3.31
N MET A 206 0.07 4.91 3.20
CA MET A 206 1.01 5.76 2.46
C MET A 206 0.68 5.82 0.96
N LYS A 207 0.27 4.69 0.37
CA LYS A 207 -0.16 4.60 -1.04
C LYS A 207 -1.49 5.30 -1.30
N ILE A 208 -2.40 5.23 -0.32
CA ILE A 208 -3.69 5.93 -0.37
C ILE A 208 -3.50 7.44 -0.41
N LEU A 209 -2.47 8.00 0.23
CA LEU A 209 -2.15 9.43 0.10
C LEU A 209 -1.80 9.81 -1.36
N SER A 210 -1.07 8.95 -2.07
CA SER A 210 -0.81 9.12 -3.51
C SER A 210 -2.11 9.04 -4.33
N ILE A 211 -2.96 8.04 -4.06
CA ILE A 211 -4.26 7.88 -4.73
C ILE A 211 -5.14 9.12 -4.54
N VAL A 212 -5.25 9.62 -3.30
CA VAL A 212 -6.02 10.84 -2.98
C VAL A 212 -5.46 12.05 -3.73
N ARG A 213 -4.14 12.17 -3.83
CA ARG A 213 -3.49 13.21 -4.65
C ARG A 213 -3.88 13.07 -6.13
N TYR A 214 -3.81 11.88 -6.71
CA TYR A 214 -4.14 11.67 -8.13
C TYR A 214 -5.60 11.99 -8.44
N VAL A 215 -6.53 11.59 -7.57
CA VAL A 215 -7.96 11.95 -7.68
C VAL A 215 -8.13 13.46 -7.58
N SER A 216 -7.46 14.11 -6.62
CA SER A 216 -7.55 15.56 -6.43
C SER A 216 -7.10 16.32 -7.69
N ASP A 217 -6.00 15.89 -8.30
CA ASP A 217 -5.45 16.51 -9.52
C ASP A 217 -6.40 16.35 -10.71
N CYS A 218 -7.16 15.26 -10.77
CA CYS A 218 -8.11 14.97 -11.83
C CYS A 218 -9.50 15.62 -11.63
N LEU A 219 -9.76 16.28 -10.50
CA LEU A 219 -11.08 16.85 -10.17
C LEU A 219 -11.75 17.68 -11.29
N PRO A 220 -11.04 18.51 -12.07
CA PRO A 220 -11.66 19.25 -13.18
C PRO A 220 -12.32 18.38 -14.25
N LYS A 221 -11.93 17.10 -14.36
CA LYS A 221 -12.43 16.13 -15.35
C LYS A 221 -13.44 15.15 -14.76
N LEU A 222 -13.64 15.17 -13.44
CA LEU A 222 -14.46 14.21 -12.73
C LEU A 222 -15.87 14.77 -12.45
N PRO A 223 -16.87 13.90 -12.25
CA PRO A 223 -18.21 14.33 -11.82
C PRO A 223 -18.17 15.12 -10.51
N ILE A 224 -19.08 16.10 -10.37
CA ILE A 224 -19.17 16.96 -9.17
C ILE A 224 -19.43 16.18 -7.88
N SER A 225 -20.00 14.97 -7.98
CA SER A 225 -20.19 14.04 -6.87
C SER A 225 -18.87 13.66 -6.21
N VAL A 226 -17.78 13.57 -6.96
CA VAL A 226 -16.42 13.31 -6.44
C VAL A 226 -15.96 14.48 -5.57
N THR A 227 -16.11 15.71 -6.05
CA THR A 227 -15.76 16.90 -5.25
C THR A 227 -16.63 17.03 -3.99
N SER A 228 -17.94 16.74 -4.08
CA SER A 228 -18.82 16.65 -2.88
C SER A 228 -18.26 15.63 -1.90
N ARG A 229 -17.93 14.43 -2.38
CA ARG A 229 -17.46 13.35 -1.52
C ARG A 229 -16.18 13.70 -0.77
N LEU A 230 -15.21 14.32 -1.46
CA LEU A 230 -13.96 14.74 -0.85
C LEU A 230 -14.13 15.91 0.13
N LEU A 231 -14.93 16.92 -0.21
CA LEU A 231 -14.99 18.18 0.55
C LEU A 231 -16.11 18.23 1.59
N ASP A 232 -17.31 17.81 1.21
CA ASP A 232 -18.53 17.98 2.02
C ASP A 232 -18.77 16.77 2.93
N ASN A 233 -18.65 15.54 2.39
CA ASN A 233 -18.95 14.33 3.16
C ASN A 233 -17.81 13.93 4.11
N PHE A 234 -16.55 14.00 3.65
CA PHE A 234 -15.39 13.50 4.40
C PHE A 234 -14.38 14.55 4.84
N ASP A 235 -14.44 15.77 4.31
CA ASP A 235 -13.51 16.86 4.59
C ASP A 235 -12.03 16.43 4.49
N PHE A 236 -11.63 15.98 3.31
CA PHE A 236 -10.25 15.56 3.02
C PHE A 236 -9.22 16.67 3.27
N VAL A 237 -9.62 17.94 3.21
CA VAL A 237 -8.76 19.06 3.60
C VAL A 237 -8.33 18.92 5.06
N LEU A 238 -9.29 18.79 6.00
CA LEU A 238 -8.94 18.61 7.41
C LEU A 238 -8.26 17.28 7.70
N LEU A 239 -8.65 16.22 6.99
CA LEU A 239 -8.00 14.92 7.10
C LEU A 239 -6.51 15.00 6.76
N LEU A 240 -6.16 15.64 5.64
CA LEU A 240 -4.78 15.81 5.20
C LEU A 240 -4.00 16.80 6.07
N VAL A 241 -4.66 17.81 6.65
CA VAL A 241 -4.04 18.67 7.68
C VAL A 241 -3.64 17.83 8.90
N GLU A 242 -4.51 16.93 9.39
CA GLU A 242 -4.18 16.04 10.49
C GLU A 242 -3.03 15.08 10.14
N VAL A 243 -3.00 14.53 8.92
CA VAL A 243 -1.88 13.72 8.42
C VAL A 243 -0.57 14.52 8.44
N MET A 244 -0.60 15.79 8.03
CA MET A 244 0.59 16.66 8.07
C MET A 244 1.03 17.00 9.48
N GLU A 245 0.11 17.15 10.43
CA GLU A 245 0.45 17.38 11.84
C GLU A 245 1.13 16.15 12.45
N LEU A 246 0.60 14.95 12.17
CA LEU A 246 1.09 13.68 12.73
C LEU A 246 2.38 13.19 12.06
N LYS A 247 2.62 13.55 10.79
CA LYS A 247 3.76 13.09 9.98
C LYS A 247 4.02 11.57 10.10
N PRO A 248 3.06 10.72 9.69
CA PRO A 248 3.12 9.27 9.90
C PRO A 248 4.39 8.60 9.33
N TRP A 249 5.01 9.22 8.32
CA TRP A 249 6.25 8.76 7.71
C TRP A 249 7.52 9.14 8.49
N GLU A 250 7.44 9.84 9.62
CA GLU A 250 8.59 10.23 10.45
C GLU A 250 8.46 9.64 11.85
N LYS A 251 9.58 9.18 12.42
CA LYS A 251 9.62 8.79 13.84
C LYS A 251 11.00 9.03 14.44
N MET A 252 11.01 9.51 15.68
CA MET A 252 12.22 9.62 16.48
C MET A 252 12.33 8.39 17.38
N GLN A 253 13.46 7.69 17.31
CA GLN A 253 13.74 6.52 18.12
C GLN A 253 14.20 6.90 19.52
N THR A 254 14.16 5.93 20.44
CA THR A 254 14.59 6.12 21.85
C THR A 254 16.08 6.42 22.00
N ASP A 255 16.89 6.01 21.03
CA ASP A 255 18.32 6.31 20.94
C ASP A 255 18.64 7.71 20.37
N GLY A 256 17.61 8.48 20.02
CA GLY A 256 17.74 9.81 19.39
C GLY A 256 17.98 9.77 17.89
N SER A 257 18.02 8.58 17.26
CA SER A 257 18.06 8.46 15.81
C SER A 257 16.73 8.87 15.18
N PHE A 258 16.79 9.48 14.00
CA PHE A 258 15.62 9.91 13.26
C PHE A 258 15.40 8.99 12.07
N GLN A 259 14.21 8.40 12.00
CA GLN A 259 13.82 7.51 10.92
C GLN A 259 12.73 8.12 10.07
N ARG A 260 12.81 7.87 8.77
CA ARG A 260 11.77 8.23 7.81
C ARG A 260 11.39 7.01 6.99
N TYR A 261 10.11 6.88 6.69
CA TYR A 261 9.59 5.85 5.82
C TYR A 261 9.76 6.28 4.36
N ILE A 262 10.51 5.49 3.59
CA ILE A 262 10.86 5.74 2.20
C ILE A 262 10.78 4.40 1.45
N GLU A 263 9.95 4.35 0.40
CA GLU A 263 9.85 3.23 -0.54
C GLU A 263 9.66 1.87 0.15
N GLY A 264 8.67 1.76 1.03
CA GLY A 264 8.34 0.49 1.70
C GLY A 264 9.13 0.23 2.98
N LYS A 265 10.11 1.07 3.34
CA LYS A 265 11.06 0.77 4.41
C LYS A 265 11.35 1.96 5.32
N TRP A 266 11.52 1.69 6.60
CA TRP A 266 12.04 2.67 7.56
C TRP A 266 13.56 2.81 7.40
N GLN A 267 14.01 4.03 7.13
CA GLN A 267 15.42 4.34 6.89
C GLN A 267 15.91 5.40 7.89
N ASN A 268 17.12 5.24 8.40
CA ASN A 268 17.76 6.26 9.26
C ASN A 268 18.20 7.45 8.40
N ILE A 269 17.79 8.66 8.77
CA ILE A 269 18.12 9.88 8.02
C ILE A 269 19.19 10.67 8.76
N LYS A 270 20.23 11.05 8.02
CA LYS A 270 21.29 11.91 8.53
C LYS A 270 20.76 13.30 8.83
N THR A 271 21.41 14.02 9.74
CA THR A 271 20.99 15.38 10.15
C THR A 271 20.89 16.36 8.97
N GLU A 272 21.77 16.24 7.98
CA GLU A 272 21.78 17.07 6.76
C GLU A 272 20.54 16.86 5.87
N ASP A 273 20.00 15.63 5.82
CA ASP A 273 18.90 15.24 4.95
C ASP A 273 17.52 15.39 5.62
N ARG A 274 17.47 15.83 6.89
CA ARG A 274 16.21 15.93 7.65
C ARG A 274 15.23 16.94 7.05
N PHE A 275 15.71 17.96 6.36
CA PHE A 275 14.85 18.97 5.72
C PHE A 275 14.45 18.62 4.28
N ILE A 276 14.94 17.50 3.74
CA ILE A 276 14.54 17.03 2.41
C ILE A 276 13.11 16.51 2.49
N ILE A 277 12.23 17.06 1.64
CA ILE A 277 10.85 16.63 1.50
C ILE A 277 10.85 15.20 0.94
N ASN A 278 10.18 14.27 1.62
CA ASN A 278 9.99 12.94 1.07
C ASN A 278 8.80 12.90 0.11
N LYS A 279 8.76 11.86 -0.73
CA LYS A 279 7.71 11.67 -1.73
C LYS A 279 6.32 11.74 -1.10
N THR A 280 6.10 11.08 0.03
CA THR A 280 4.81 11.03 0.72
C THR A 280 4.34 12.41 1.20
N GLU A 281 5.21 13.18 1.85
CA GLU A 281 4.90 14.56 2.25
C GLU A 281 4.57 15.43 1.03
N GLY A 282 5.33 15.27 -0.07
CA GLY A 282 5.03 15.90 -1.34
C GLY A 282 3.62 15.59 -1.87
N GLN A 283 3.17 14.32 -1.78
CA GLN A 283 1.81 13.96 -2.20
C GLN A 283 0.74 14.68 -1.38
N VAL A 284 0.93 14.76 -0.06
CA VAL A 284 -0.03 15.45 0.82
C VAL A 284 -0.06 16.94 0.53
N TRP A 285 1.10 17.55 0.31
CA TRP A 285 1.20 18.96 -0.05
C TRP A 285 0.52 19.27 -1.39
N LEU A 286 0.71 18.43 -2.42
CA LEU A 286 0.04 18.58 -3.72
C LEU A 286 -1.48 18.41 -3.59
N ALA A 287 -1.94 17.41 -2.85
CA ALA A 287 -3.36 17.21 -2.60
C ALA A 287 -3.98 18.42 -1.88
N LEU A 288 -3.32 18.94 -0.84
CA LEU A 288 -3.76 20.15 -0.13
C LEU A 288 -3.77 21.39 -1.05
N TYR A 289 -2.72 21.57 -1.87
CA TYR A 289 -2.66 22.65 -2.86
C TYR A 289 -3.87 22.59 -3.79
N GLN A 290 -4.15 21.41 -4.34
CA GLN A 290 -5.23 21.21 -5.30
C GLN A 290 -6.61 21.44 -4.67
N LEU A 291 -6.86 20.88 -3.48
CA LEU A 291 -8.15 21.03 -2.79
C LEU A 291 -8.40 22.44 -2.25
N LEU A 292 -7.36 23.21 -1.93
CA LEU A 292 -7.49 24.56 -1.37
C LEU A 292 -7.43 25.68 -2.39
N LEU A 293 -6.79 25.49 -3.54
CA LEU A 293 -6.56 26.56 -4.52
C LEU A 293 -7.32 26.38 -5.83
N SER A 294 -7.81 25.17 -6.13
CA SER A 294 -8.58 24.96 -7.34
C SER A 294 -9.87 25.78 -7.33
N PRO A 295 -10.20 26.53 -8.39
CA PRO A 295 -11.36 27.43 -8.41
C PRO A 295 -12.69 26.75 -8.04
N HIS A 296 -12.91 25.52 -8.52
CA HIS A 296 -14.13 24.76 -8.24
C HIS A 296 -14.19 24.22 -6.80
N CYS A 297 -13.02 23.95 -6.18
CA CYS A 297 -12.96 23.55 -4.77
C CYS A 297 -13.16 24.76 -3.85
N VAL A 298 -12.50 25.89 -4.15
CA VAL A 298 -12.62 27.16 -3.39
C VAL A 298 -14.07 27.65 -3.34
N GLN A 299 -14.81 27.55 -4.45
CA GLN A 299 -16.21 27.96 -4.50
C GLN A 299 -17.14 27.06 -3.67
N LYS A 300 -16.71 25.83 -3.38
CA LYS A 300 -17.52 24.80 -2.73
C LYS A 300 -17.19 24.62 -1.25
N TYR A 301 -15.92 24.69 -0.88
CA TYR A 301 -15.46 24.36 0.47
C TYR A 301 -15.95 25.40 1.50
N GLU A 302 -16.76 24.95 2.46
CA GLU A 302 -17.22 25.79 3.55
C GLU A 302 -16.15 25.95 4.63
N TYR A 303 -15.67 27.19 4.79
CA TYR A 303 -14.77 27.56 5.87
C TYR A 303 -15.60 27.91 7.12
N THR A 304 -15.51 27.09 8.16
CA THR A 304 -15.92 27.49 9.51
C THR A 304 -14.72 28.07 10.26
N GLU A 305 -14.95 28.78 11.37
CA GLU A 305 -13.86 29.28 12.21
C GLU A 305 -12.93 28.14 12.69
N TYR A 306 -13.51 26.99 13.05
CA TYR A 306 -12.77 25.78 13.39
C TYR A 306 -11.88 25.30 12.23
N LYS A 307 -12.45 25.15 11.02
CA LYS A 307 -11.71 24.70 9.83
C LYS A 307 -10.58 25.67 9.49
N LYS A 308 -10.86 26.98 9.47
CA LYS A 308 -9.87 28.03 9.25
C LYS A 308 -8.71 27.93 10.24
N ASN A 309 -8.99 27.80 11.54
CA ASN A 309 -7.96 27.71 12.57
C ASN A 309 -7.10 26.45 12.42
N ARG A 310 -7.69 25.32 12.00
CA ARG A 310 -6.96 24.09 11.70
C ARG A 310 -6.07 24.23 10.46
N ILE A 311 -6.63 24.71 9.35
CA ILE A 311 -5.93 24.85 8.05
C ILE A 311 -4.76 25.84 8.15
N THR A 312 -4.94 26.96 8.87
CA THR A 312 -3.89 27.99 9.00
C THR A 312 -2.67 27.53 9.82
N LYS A 313 -2.74 26.41 10.53
CA LYS A 313 -1.56 25.78 11.16
C LYS A 313 -0.57 25.24 10.14
N LEU A 314 -1.00 24.92 8.92
CA LEU A 314 -0.09 24.45 7.86
C LEU A 314 1.10 25.42 7.64
N ARG A 315 0.92 26.72 7.94
CA ARG A 315 1.97 27.73 7.87
C ARG A 315 3.21 27.37 8.69
N SER A 316 3.07 26.74 9.86
CA SER A 316 4.24 26.37 10.68
C SER A 316 5.09 25.25 10.07
N TYR A 317 4.55 24.55 9.07
CA TYR A 317 5.23 23.49 8.34
C TYR A 317 5.82 23.97 7.01
N MET A 318 5.58 25.23 6.61
CA MET A 318 6.14 25.84 5.39
C MET A 318 7.32 26.74 5.75
N ASN A 319 8.52 26.17 5.76
CA ASN A 319 9.76 26.93 5.92
C ASN A 319 10.43 27.20 4.56
N ASP A 320 11.39 28.12 4.52
CA ASP A 320 12.09 28.51 3.28
C ASP A 320 12.71 27.30 2.56
N VAL A 321 13.22 26.31 3.30
CA VAL A 321 13.83 25.10 2.73
C VAL A 321 12.80 24.22 2.02
N ILE A 322 11.57 24.15 2.54
CA ILE A 322 10.45 23.43 1.92
C ILE A 322 9.96 24.19 0.69
N LEU A 323 9.86 25.53 0.77
CA LEU A 323 9.42 26.38 -0.34
C LEU A 323 10.43 26.37 -1.49
N ASP A 324 11.73 26.32 -1.20
CA ASP A 324 12.79 26.18 -2.20
C ASP A 324 12.71 24.82 -2.94
N GLN A 325 12.38 23.75 -2.22
CA GLN A 325 12.19 22.41 -2.80
C GLN A 325 10.88 22.28 -3.57
N MET A 326 9.84 23.00 -3.15
CA MET A 326 8.50 22.91 -3.74
C MET A 326 7.88 24.30 -3.95
N PRO A 327 8.32 25.04 -4.98
CA PRO A 327 7.92 26.44 -5.19
C PRO A 327 6.42 26.67 -5.33
N ASN A 328 5.67 25.66 -5.78
CA ASN A 328 4.21 25.72 -5.87
C ASN A 328 3.54 26.01 -4.52
N LEU A 329 4.19 25.69 -3.39
CA LEU A 329 3.66 25.97 -2.06
C LEU A 329 3.68 27.45 -1.69
N ILE A 330 4.39 28.31 -2.43
CA ILE A 330 4.39 29.76 -2.20
C ILE A 330 2.97 30.33 -2.36
N ASP A 331 2.23 29.88 -3.37
CA ASP A 331 0.85 30.35 -3.58
C ASP A 331 -0.09 29.80 -2.50
N LEU A 332 0.14 28.58 -2.02
CA LEU A 332 -0.59 28.04 -0.88
C LEU A 332 -0.28 28.82 0.40
N GLN A 333 0.97 29.17 0.65
CA GLN A 333 1.36 30.00 1.79
C GLN A 333 0.65 31.35 1.77
N ARG A 334 0.66 32.04 0.62
CA ARG A 334 -0.07 33.32 0.43
C ARG A 334 -1.56 33.16 0.68
N PHE A 335 -2.16 32.08 0.19
CA PHE A 335 -3.58 31.78 0.44
C PHE A 335 -3.85 31.57 1.94
N LEU A 336 -3.01 30.82 2.65
CA LEU A 336 -3.15 30.59 4.09
C LEU A 336 -3.01 31.89 4.90
N GLU A 337 -2.13 32.80 4.47
CA GLU A 337 -2.02 34.14 5.03
C GLU A 337 -3.30 34.93 4.82
N GLN A 338 -3.81 35.01 3.59
CA GLN A 338 -5.08 35.68 3.29
C GLN A 338 -6.24 35.09 4.10
N LEU A 339 -6.36 33.76 4.13
CA LEU A 339 -7.38 33.05 4.88
C LEU A 339 -7.35 33.42 6.37
N SER A 340 -6.16 33.66 6.94
CA SER A 340 -6.03 34.08 8.34
C SER A 340 -6.70 35.43 8.65
N PHE A 341 -6.79 36.33 7.68
CA PHE A 341 -7.45 37.63 7.80
C PHE A 341 -8.92 37.64 7.33
N MET A 342 -9.34 36.65 6.53
CA MET A 342 -10.72 36.57 6.01
C MET A 342 -11.71 36.11 7.09
N GLU A 343 -12.82 36.82 7.24
CA GLU A 343 -13.98 36.26 7.94
C GLU A 343 -14.67 35.23 7.03
N PRO A 344 -14.99 34.03 7.53
CA PRO A 344 -15.63 33.01 6.72
C PRO A 344 -17.00 33.49 6.23
N PRO A 345 -17.26 33.51 4.90
CA PRO A 345 -18.57 33.88 4.39
C PRO A 345 -19.62 32.82 4.75
N LEU A 346 -20.85 33.24 4.99
CA LEU A 346 -21.99 32.31 5.16
C LEU A 346 -22.23 31.55 3.86
N VAL A 347 -21.86 30.27 3.80
CA VAL A 347 -22.07 29.45 2.61
C VAL A 347 -23.56 29.11 2.48
N LYS A 348 -24.14 29.46 1.33
CA LYS A 348 -25.48 28.98 0.97
C LYS A 348 -25.38 27.51 0.61
N LYS A 349 -25.92 26.63 1.44
CA LYS A 349 -26.07 25.20 1.11
C LYS A 349 -26.89 25.07 -0.17
N GLN A 350 -26.24 24.77 -1.28
CA GLN A 350 -26.93 24.35 -2.49
C GLN A 350 -27.37 22.90 -2.31
N LEU A 351 -28.62 22.61 -2.69
CA LEU A 351 -29.11 21.24 -2.76
C LEU A 351 -28.36 20.51 -3.87
N VAL A 352 -27.41 19.66 -3.49
CA VAL A 352 -26.76 18.72 -4.41
C VAL A 352 -27.44 17.37 -4.22
N ILE A 353 -27.96 16.80 -5.32
CA ILE A 353 -28.40 15.41 -5.34
C ILE A 353 -27.13 14.57 -5.45
N GLU A 354 -26.77 13.88 -4.38
CA GLU A 354 -25.53 13.10 -4.29
C GLU A 354 -25.76 11.65 -4.74
N GLN A 355 -24.79 11.12 -5.49
CA GLN A 355 -24.67 9.68 -5.68
C GLN A 355 -24.18 9.04 -4.38
N VAL A 356 -24.94 8.09 -3.86
CA VAL A 356 -24.57 7.30 -2.68
C VAL A 356 -23.71 6.13 -3.13
N THR A 357 -22.63 5.86 -2.42
CA THR A 357 -21.79 4.68 -2.64
C THR A 357 -22.55 3.49 -2.12
N VAL A 358 -22.84 2.53 -2.99
CA VAL A 358 -23.77 1.44 -2.65
C VAL A 358 -23.00 0.16 -2.33
N LEU A 359 -21.73 0.02 -2.73
CA LEU A 359 -21.09 -1.29 -2.73
C LEU A 359 -20.84 -1.82 -1.31
N TYR A 360 -20.17 -1.04 -0.47
CA TYR A 360 -19.88 -1.44 0.91
C TYR A 360 -21.17 -1.76 1.69
N GLU A 361 -22.15 -0.85 1.65
CA GLU A 361 -23.42 -1.02 2.34
C GLU A 361 -24.24 -2.20 1.79
N ARG A 362 -24.25 -2.40 0.46
CA ARG A 362 -24.93 -3.54 -0.18
C ARG A 362 -24.35 -4.86 0.31
N ILE A 363 -23.03 -4.99 0.37
CA ILE A 363 -22.37 -6.21 0.83
C ILE A 363 -22.66 -6.44 2.32
N ILE A 364 -22.50 -5.42 3.17
CA ILE A 364 -22.81 -5.51 4.60
C ILE A 364 -24.27 -5.93 4.83
N ASN A 365 -25.21 -5.29 4.14
CA ASN A 365 -26.64 -5.59 4.29
C ASN A 365 -26.99 -6.99 3.76
N LYS A 366 -26.38 -7.41 2.64
CA LYS A 366 -26.58 -8.75 2.06
C LYS A 366 -26.20 -9.85 3.05
N TYR A 367 -25.12 -9.69 3.81
CA TYR A 367 -24.57 -10.74 4.68
C TYR A 367 -24.81 -10.51 6.18
N LYS A 368 -25.54 -9.46 6.54
CA LYS A 368 -25.89 -9.13 7.92
C LYS A 368 -26.44 -10.34 8.68
N GLY A 369 -25.82 -10.64 9.82
CA GLY A 369 -26.23 -11.74 10.71
C GLY A 369 -25.71 -13.12 10.30
N ARG A 370 -25.01 -13.27 9.16
CA ARG A 370 -24.50 -14.56 8.66
C ARG A 370 -22.97 -14.70 8.75
N TRP A 371 -22.30 -13.73 9.38
CA TRP A 371 -20.83 -13.70 9.44
C TRP A 371 -20.23 -14.94 10.10
N HIS A 372 -20.79 -15.37 11.24
CA HIS A 372 -20.32 -16.55 11.96
C HIS A 372 -20.50 -17.84 11.14
N GLU A 373 -21.66 -18.04 10.51
CA GLU A 373 -21.93 -19.21 9.66
C GLU A 373 -20.96 -19.30 8.47
N ILE A 374 -20.64 -18.15 7.86
CA ILE A 374 -19.69 -18.08 6.75
C ILE A 374 -18.27 -18.39 7.23
N ALA A 375 -17.86 -17.81 8.37
CA ALA A 375 -16.55 -18.07 8.96
C ALA A 375 -16.37 -19.55 9.30
N GLU A 376 -17.36 -20.18 9.92
CA GLU A 376 -17.35 -21.61 10.24
C GLU A 376 -17.27 -22.48 8.98
N LYS A 377 -18.04 -22.15 7.94
CA LYS A 377 -17.95 -22.87 6.67
C LYS A 377 -16.56 -22.74 6.05
N GLN A 378 -16.02 -21.53 5.95
CA GLN A 378 -14.71 -21.30 5.33
C GLN A 378 -13.55 -21.93 6.13
N ALA A 379 -13.62 -21.88 7.47
CA ALA A 379 -12.68 -22.55 8.37
C ALA A 379 -12.60 -24.05 8.11
N ASN A 380 -13.76 -24.70 7.88
CA ASN A 380 -13.87 -26.14 7.67
C ASN A 380 -13.62 -26.58 6.22
N THR A 381 -13.54 -25.66 5.26
CA THR A 381 -13.39 -26.01 3.83
C THR A 381 -12.14 -25.43 3.18
N VAL A 382 -12.03 -24.11 3.06
CA VAL A 382 -11.04 -23.45 2.19
C VAL A 382 -9.82 -22.93 2.96
N LEU A 383 -9.97 -22.65 4.25
CA LEU A 383 -8.91 -22.11 5.10
C LEU A 383 -8.07 -23.19 5.82
N ASN A 384 -8.49 -24.44 5.77
CA ASN A 384 -7.78 -25.58 6.38
C ASN A 384 -7.57 -26.71 5.36
N PRO A 385 -6.76 -26.49 4.32
CA PRO A 385 -6.48 -27.52 3.33
C PRO A 385 -5.63 -28.64 3.93
N ASP A 386 -5.59 -29.76 3.21
CA ASP A 386 -4.63 -30.83 3.49
C ASP A 386 -3.18 -30.36 3.25
N ASP A 387 -2.22 -30.98 3.95
CA ASP A 387 -0.81 -30.56 3.98
C ASP A 387 -0.17 -30.52 2.57
N THR A 388 -0.64 -31.35 1.64
CA THR A 388 -0.17 -31.35 0.24
C THR A 388 -0.61 -30.11 -0.51
N GLU A 389 -1.86 -29.68 -0.32
CA GLU A 389 -2.40 -28.49 -0.97
C GLU A 389 -1.84 -27.22 -0.33
N ALA A 390 -1.67 -27.21 1.00
CA ALA A 390 -0.98 -26.14 1.70
C ALA A 390 0.45 -25.90 1.16
N ARG A 391 1.20 -26.99 0.91
CA ARG A 391 2.56 -26.89 0.31
C ARG A 391 2.53 -26.37 -1.12
N LYS A 392 1.61 -26.84 -1.96
CA LYS A 392 1.47 -26.35 -3.34
C LYS A 392 1.13 -24.86 -3.36
N GLN A 393 0.20 -24.41 -2.51
CA GLN A 393 -0.15 -23.01 -2.37
C GLN A 393 1.05 -22.17 -1.92
N ALA A 394 1.77 -22.61 -0.89
CA ALA A 394 2.97 -21.93 -0.42
C ALA A 394 4.06 -21.83 -1.50
N LEU A 395 4.27 -22.89 -2.30
CA LEU A 395 5.19 -22.87 -3.44
C LEU A 395 4.75 -21.87 -4.52
N ARG A 396 3.47 -21.89 -4.91
CA ARG A 396 2.93 -20.92 -5.88
C ARG A 396 3.12 -19.48 -5.42
N TRP A 397 2.92 -19.21 -4.12
CA TRP A 397 3.13 -17.87 -3.57
C TRP A 397 4.60 -17.50 -3.52
N ALA A 398 5.49 -18.43 -3.16
CA ALA A 398 6.93 -18.18 -3.20
C ALA A 398 7.44 -17.92 -4.62
N ASP A 399 6.91 -18.64 -5.61
CA ASP A 399 7.24 -18.47 -7.03
C ASP A 399 6.64 -17.17 -7.60
N THR A 400 5.44 -16.78 -7.16
CA THR A 400 4.82 -15.50 -7.57
C THR A 400 5.51 -14.31 -6.92
N MET A 401 5.92 -14.44 -5.65
CA MET A 401 6.75 -13.49 -4.90
C MET A 401 8.23 -13.65 -5.29
N ASN A 402 8.52 -13.83 -6.58
CA ASN A 402 9.86 -14.16 -7.04
C ASN A 402 10.84 -13.08 -6.58
N PHE A 403 11.70 -13.47 -5.63
CA PHE A 403 12.62 -12.59 -4.92
C PHE A 403 13.59 -11.89 -5.88
N ASP A 404 13.88 -12.48 -7.04
CA ASP A 404 14.75 -11.90 -8.07
C ASP A 404 14.11 -10.66 -8.75
N ILE A 405 12.79 -10.64 -8.95
CA ILE A 405 12.06 -9.47 -9.45
C ILE A 405 11.94 -8.41 -8.35
N LEU A 406 11.66 -8.83 -7.11
CA LEU A 406 11.62 -7.93 -5.95
C LEU A 406 12.98 -7.27 -5.66
N GLU A 407 14.07 -8.03 -5.85
CA GLU A 407 15.46 -7.57 -5.73
C GLU A 407 15.83 -6.59 -6.86
N SER A 408 15.22 -6.71 -8.05
CA SER A 408 15.36 -5.73 -9.14
C SER A 408 14.72 -4.37 -8.86
N PHE A 409 13.71 -4.31 -7.98
CA PHE A 409 13.09 -3.06 -7.52
C PHE A 409 13.88 -2.35 -6.41
N ILE A 410 14.84 -3.05 -5.79
CA ILE A 410 15.70 -2.46 -4.76
C ILE A 410 16.89 -1.79 -5.47
N ASN A 411 16.82 -0.46 -5.65
CA ASN A 411 17.94 0.37 -6.11
C ASN A 411 19.14 0.41 -5.13
N GLU A 412 19.17 -0.43 -4.10
CA GLU A 412 20.37 -0.65 -3.30
C GLU A 412 21.19 -1.76 -3.92
N SER A 413 22.44 -1.45 -4.28
CA SER A 413 23.42 -2.46 -4.65
C SER A 413 23.43 -3.57 -3.58
N PRO A 414 23.30 -4.85 -3.96
CA PRO A 414 23.21 -5.96 -3.02
C PRO A 414 24.39 -5.89 -2.05
N LYS A 415 24.18 -6.20 -0.77
CA LYS A 415 25.23 -6.04 0.26
C LYS A 415 25.86 -7.39 0.59
N CYS A 416 27.15 -7.37 0.87
CA CYS A 416 27.90 -8.56 1.25
C CYS A 416 27.38 -9.10 2.59
N ALA A 417 27.03 -10.40 2.64
CA ALA A 417 26.49 -11.07 3.82
C ALA A 417 27.38 -11.00 5.09
N ILE A 418 28.66 -10.64 4.94
CA ILE A 418 29.59 -10.45 6.07
C ILE A 418 29.80 -8.98 6.40
N CYS A 419 30.24 -8.19 5.43
CA CYS A 419 30.80 -6.86 5.69
C CYS A 419 29.85 -5.71 5.33
N GLY A 420 28.69 -5.98 4.73
CA GLY A 420 27.70 -4.98 4.38
C GLY A 420 28.08 -4.04 3.22
N HIS A 421 29.30 -4.17 2.65
CA HIS A 421 29.70 -3.43 1.46
C HIS A 421 28.94 -3.89 0.21
N PRO A 422 28.82 -3.03 -0.83
CA PRO A 422 28.27 -3.42 -2.12
C PRO A 422 28.92 -4.71 -2.66
N ALA A 423 28.07 -5.66 -2.98
CA ALA A 423 28.39 -6.96 -3.52
C ALA A 423 28.11 -6.99 -5.02
N THR A 424 28.95 -7.73 -5.74
CA THR A 424 28.81 -7.89 -7.20
C THR A 424 28.80 -9.36 -7.60
N LYS A 425 28.93 -10.28 -6.63
CA LYS A 425 29.08 -11.71 -6.88
C LYS A 425 28.07 -12.49 -6.07
N ARG A 426 27.32 -13.37 -6.73
CA ARG A 426 26.46 -14.37 -6.10
C ARG A 426 27.20 -15.68 -5.87
N CYS A 427 26.75 -16.48 -4.90
CA CYS A 427 27.20 -17.87 -4.76
C CYS A 427 26.90 -18.65 -6.04
N SER A 428 27.91 -19.19 -6.71
CA SER A 428 27.74 -19.88 -8.01
C SER A 428 26.92 -21.17 -7.96
N ARG A 429 26.65 -21.72 -6.76
CA ARG A 429 25.93 -22.99 -6.57
C ARG A 429 24.43 -22.79 -6.35
N CYS A 430 24.04 -21.89 -5.45
CA CYS A 430 22.63 -21.63 -5.14
C CYS A 430 22.10 -20.32 -5.75
N GLN A 431 22.99 -19.42 -6.18
CA GLN A 431 22.69 -18.10 -6.74
C GLN A 431 21.86 -17.16 -5.83
N ARG A 432 21.67 -17.49 -4.54
CA ARG A 432 20.81 -16.71 -3.62
C ARG A 432 21.54 -15.78 -2.63
N GLU A 433 22.85 -15.91 -2.47
CA GLU A 433 23.61 -15.18 -1.44
C GLU A 433 24.71 -14.33 -2.07
N TRP A 434 24.91 -13.10 -1.57
CA TRP A 434 25.78 -12.09 -2.16
C TRP A 434 27.06 -11.83 -1.37
N TYR A 435 28.16 -11.66 -2.11
CA TYR A 435 29.48 -11.36 -1.57
C TYR A 435 30.17 -10.27 -2.39
N CYS A 436 30.90 -9.39 -1.71
CA CYS A 436 31.75 -8.42 -2.38
C CYS A 436 32.97 -9.11 -3.02
N ARG A 437 33.54 -10.11 -2.37
CA ARG A 437 34.74 -10.84 -2.80
C ARG A 437 34.75 -12.28 -2.26
N ARG A 438 35.64 -13.11 -2.82
CA ARG A 438 35.75 -14.55 -2.49
C ARG A 438 36.14 -14.78 -1.03
N GLU A 439 36.93 -13.89 -0.45
CA GLU A 439 37.34 -14.01 0.96
C GLU A 439 36.12 -14.00 1.90
N CYS A 440 35.15 -13.11 1.64
CA CYS A 440 33.89 -13.07 2.39
C CYS A 440 33.04 -14.33 2.19
N GLN A 441 33.02 -14.89 0.97
CA GLN A 441 32.33 -16.16 0.72
C GLN A 441 32.95 -17.32 1.50
N VAL A 442 34.28 -17.43 1.52
CA VAL A 442 35.00 -18.48 2.24
C VAL A 442 34.80 -18.34 3.76
N GLN A 443 34.83 -17.12 4.27
CA GLN A 443 34.56 -16.84 5.68
C GLN A 443 33.11 -17.16 6.07
N HIS A 444 32.14 -16.94 5.18
CA HIS A 444 30.72 -17.25 5.45
C HIS A 444 30.40 -18.73 5.24
N TRP A 445 31.22 -19.45 4.47
CA TRP A 445 30.97 -20.81 4.03
C TRP A 445 30.55 -21.80 5.14
N PRO A 446 31.15 -21.79 6.35
CA PRO A 446 30.72 -22.71 7.42
C PRO A 446 29.24 -22.54 7.81
N LYS A 447 28.69 -21.33 7.72
CA LYS A 447 27.28 -21.04 7.99
C LYS A 447 26.41 -21.18 6.75
N HIS A 448 26.91 -20.77 5.58
CA HIS A 448 26.16 -20.78 4.34
C HIS A 448 26.01 -22.17 3.71
N LYS A 449 26.99 -23.07 3.88
CA LYS A 449 26.99 -24.41 3.27
C LYS A 449 25.68 -25.21 3.47
N PRO A 450 25.13 -25.37 4.69
CA PRO A 450 23.88 -26.11 4.88
C PRO A 450 22.68 -25.46 4.16
N ILE A 451 22.61 -24.13 4.15
CA ILE A 451 21.56 -23.37 3.46
C ILE A 451 21.73 -23.51 1.94
N CYS A 452 22.96 -23.44 1.45
CA CYS A 452 23.32 -23.58 0.04
C CYS A 452 22.94 -24.94 -0.54
N GLU A 453 23.14 -26.01 0.24
CA GLU A 453 22.76 -27.38 -0.15
C GLU A 453 21.24 -27.52 -0.29
N MET A 454 20.49 -27.08 0.72
CA MET A 454 19.02 -27.09 0.69
C MET A 454 18.46 -26.28 -0.48
N LEU A 455 18.98 -25.07 -0.72
CA LEU A 455 18.54 -24.22 -1.82
C LEU A 455 18.87 -24.79 -3.21
N HIS A 456 19.99 -25.51 -3.33
CA HIS A 456 20.40 -26.15 -4.58
C HIS A 456 19.59 -27.43 -4.87
N GLU A 457 19.14 -28.14 -3.85
CA GLU A 457 18.21 -29.28 -4.02
C GLU A 457 16.83 -28.80 -4.46
N LEU A 458 16.34 -27.69 -3.90
CA LEU A 458 15.08 -27.07 -4.31
C LEU A 458 15.09 -26.63 -5.79
N SER A 459 16.19 -26.04 -6.26
CA SER A 459 16.29 -25.61 -7.67
C SER A 459 16.39 -26.78 -8.65
N LYS A 460 17.03 -27.90 -8.25
CA LYS A 460 17.11 -29.11 -9.09
C LYS A 460 15.76 -29.78 -9.29
N ASN A 461 14.95 -29.86 -8.23
CA ASN A 461 13.63 -30.48 -8.29
C ASN A 461 12.67 -29.69 -9.22
N GLN A 462 12.80 -28.35 -9.26
CA GLN A 462 12.06 -27.50 -10.19
C GLN A 462 12.42 -27.78 -11.66
N SER A 463 13.71 -27.98 -11.98
CA SER A 463 14.15 -28.31 -13.35
C SER A 463 13.69 -29.70 -13.84
N SER A 464 13.53 -30.68 -12.96
CA SER A 464 13.05 -32.03 -13.34
C SER A 464 11.54 -32.11 -13.57
N GLU A 465 10.74 -31.24 -12.93
CA GLU A 465 9.29 -31.15 -13.18
C GLU A 465 8.99 -30.39 -14.48
N SER A 466 9.81 -29.39 -14.85
CA SER A 466 9.69 -28.71 -16.15
C SER A 466 10.02 -29.59 -17.35
N GLU A 467 10.96 -30.54 -17.23
CA GLU A 467 11.33 -31.43 -18.35
C GLU A 467 10.32 -32.58 -18.57
N SER A 468 9.63 -33.05 -17.52
CA SER A 468 8.62 -34.10 -17.64
C SER A 468 7.28 -33.63 -18.21
N THR A 469 7.00 -32.32 -18.13
CA THR A 469 5.79 -31.70 -18.68
C THR A 469 5.90 -31.39 -20.19
N ILE A 470 7.10 -31.45 -20.78
CA ILE A 470 7.34 -31.19 -22.21
C ILE A 470 7.26 -32.47 -23.06
N VAL A 471 7.24 -33.65 -22.44
CA VAL A 471 7.23 -34.97 -23.14
C VAL A 471 5.96 -35.80 -22.86
N SER A 472 4.92 -35.16 -22.31
CA SER A 472 3.58 -35.78 -22.13
C SER A 472 2.54 -34.95 -22.86
#